data_AF-A0A950RF16-F1
#
_entry.id   AF-A0A950RF16-F1
#
_cell.length_a   1.000
_cell.length_b   1.000
_cell.length_c   1.000
_cell.angle_alpha   90.00
_cell.angle_beta   90.00
_cell.angle_gamma   90.00
#
_symmetry.space_group_name_H-M   'P 1'
#
loop_
_entity.id
_entity.type
_entity.pdbx_description
1 polymer ?
#
loop_
_entity_poly.entity_id
_entity_poly.type
_entity_poly.pdbx_seq_one_letter_code
_entity_poly.pdbx_strand_id
1 'polypeptide(L)'
;MVRTNAGVSACGLLAILWGIGPAWGAAPTQDLTRRQGQQKQVRETTDHLVRRVSTMLRVLDYYQLDRTAQGKLLDEVASTLSGLSKEQMQEVLARLEAAAKAPDGARQGKEMDAAYARHREILEQLRKLLARYEAVRNLDQAADQLEKSSRDQLELYVKTTQLAQFLQDPGQRNEDKAARRMEVPVLGDEQRDLHHDVGDLFRKLDTLREQLPPDQQARLANMEAAARKLEVLTKLERAANQLPRQA
;
A
#
# COMPACT_ATOMS: atom_id res chain seq x y z
N MET A 1 -16.66 -11.03 -100.95
CA MET A 1 -16.92 -10.97 -99.49
C MET A 1 -18.44 -11.08 -99.32
N VAL A 2 -19.04 -12.28 -99.33
CA VAL A 2 -19.22 -13.23 -98.20
C VAL A 2 -19.79 -12.53 -96.96
N ARG A 3 -20.90 -12.90 -96.29
CA ARG A 3 -22.13 -13.69 -96.52
C ARG A 3 -22.95 -13.45 -95.23
N THR A 4 -24.27 -13.29 -95.32
CA THR A 4 -25.20 -13.35 -94.18
C THR A 4 -25.30 -14.77 -93.61
N ASN A 5 -25.57 -14.92 -92.30
CA ASN A 5 -26.55 -15.89 -91.78
C ASN A 5 -26.78 -15.83 -90.26
N ALA A 6 -28.06 -15.95 -89.91
CA ALA A 6 -28.62 -16.29 -88.62
C ALA A 6 -28.70 -17.83 -88.43
N GLY A 7 -28.96 -18.29 -87.20
CA GLY A 7 -29.33 -19.67 -86.85
C GLY A 7 -28.73 -20.09 -85.49
N VAL A 8 -29.45 -20.13 -84.37
CA VAL A 8 -30.48 -21.10 -83.91
C VAL A 8 -29.88 -22.42 -83.38
N SER A 9 -30.44 -22.85 -82.23
CA SER A 9 -30.40 -24.18 -81.59
C SER A 9 -29.24 -24.49 -80.64
N ALA A 10 -29.38 -25.30 -79.59
CA ALA A 10 -30.50 -25.85 -78.80
C ALA A 10 -29.84 -26.83 -77.79
N CYS A 11 -30.52 -27.09 -76.66
CA CYS A 11 -30.41 -28.28 -75.82
C CYS A 11 -29.11 -28.58 -75.05
N GLY A 12 -29.23 -28.65 -73.72
CA GLY A 12 -28.25 -29.24 -72.83
C GLY A 12 -28.70 -29.28 -71.37
N LEU A 13 -29.81 -29.96 -71.09
CA LEU A 13 -30.21 -30.36 -69.74
C LEU A 13 -29.18 -31.35 -69.18
N LEU A 14 -28.51 -31.01 -68.07
CA LEU A 14 -27.91 -32.00 -67.18
C LEU A 14 -27.85 -31.44 -65.76
N ALA A 15 -28.77 -31.94 -64.93
CA ALA A 15 -28.78 -31.78 -63.50
C ALA A 15 -27.57 -32.51 -62.90
N ILE A 16 -26.76 -31.81 -62.10
CA ILE A 16 -26.04 -32.43 -60.99
C ILE A 16 -26.34 -31.62 -59.73
N LEU A 17 -26.92 -32.35 -58.79
CA LEU A 17 -27.50 -31.95 -57.54
C LEU A 17 -26.48 -32.34 -56.47
N TRP A 18 -25.61 -31.42 -56.05
CA TRP A 18 -24.81 -31.56 -54.84
C TRP A 18 -24.88 -30.25 -54.07
N GLY A 19 -25.56 -30.31 -52.93
CA GLY A 19 -25.74 -29.20 -52.02
C GLY A 19 -24.40 -28.70 -51.50
N ILE A 20 -24.16 -27.41 -51.72
CA ILE A 20 -23.32 -26.59 -50.86
C ILE A 20 -24.30 -25.67 -50.16
N GLY A 21 -24.86 -26.17 -49.06
CA GLY A 21 -25.51 -25.27 -48.10
C GLY A 21 -24.46 -24.26 -47.60
N PRO A 22 -24.84 -23.01 -47.32
CA PRO A 22 -23.94 -22.13 -46.59
C PRO A 22 -23.66 -22.80 -45.24
N ALA A 23 -22.41 -23.24 -45.07
CA ALA A 23 -21.88 -23.59 -43.76
C ALA A 23 -22.03 -22.35 -42.88
N TRP A 24 -23.13 -22.30 -42.13
CA TRP A 24 -23.27 -21.43 -40.99
C TRP A 24 -22.14 -21.81 -40.04
N GLY A 25 -21.13 -20.95 -39.98
CA GLY A 25 -20.03 -21.03 -39.06
C GLY A 25 -20.57 -21.03 -37.63
N ALA A 26 -20.72 -22.21 -37.07
CA ALA A 26 -20.85 -22.41 -35.65
C ALA A 26 -19.47 -22.22 -35.01
N ALA A 27 -19.11 -20.97 -34.71
CA ALA A 27 -18.23 -20.61 -33.57
C ALA A 27 -18.14 -19.08 -33.37
N PRO A 28 -19.05 -18.48 -32.57
CA PRO A 28 -18.72 -17.23 -31.87
C PRO A 28 -18.90 -17.33 -30.34
N THR A 29 -19.43 -18.44 -29.81
CA THR A 29 -19.85 -18.51 -28.40
C THR A 29 -18.70 -18.74 -27.41
N GLN A 30 -17.72 -19.60 -27.72
CA GLN A 30 -16.59 -19.87 -26.80
C GLN A 30 -15.70 -18.64 -26.55
N ASP A 31 -15.55 -17.77 -27.55
CA ASP A 31 -14.70 -16.59 -27.47
C ASP A 31 -15.38 -15.48 -26.63
N LEU A 32 -16.70 -15.32 -26.75
CA LEU A 32 -17.48 -14.39 -25.94
C LEU A 32 -17.43 -14.73 -24.43
N THR A 33 -17.54 -16.00 -24.06
CA THR A 33 -17.47 -16.43 -22.65
C THR A 33 -16.08 -16.16 -22.05
N ARG A 34 -15.02 -16.39 -22.83
CA ARG A 34 -13.63 -16.12 -22.39
C ARG A 34 -13.37 -14.61 -22.24
N ARG A 35 -13.91 -13.79 -23.15
CA ARG A 35 -13.84 -12.32 -23.10
C ARG A 35 -14.62 -11.73 -21.91
N GLN A 36 -15.82 -12.25 -21.61
CA GLN A 36 -16.58 -11.87 -20.42
C GLN A 36 -15.84 -12.27 -19.13
N GLY A 37 -15.21 -13.44 -19.09
CA GLY A 37 -14.40 -13.87 -17.96
C GLY A 37 -13.23 -12.92 -17.67
N GLN A 38 -12.51 -12.48 -18.71
CA GLN A 38 -11.40 -11.54 -18.58
C GLN A 38 -11.87 -10.15 -18.11
N GLN A 39 -12.95 -9.63 -18.69
CA GLN A 39 -13.54 -8.36 -18.24
C GLN A 39 -13.96 -8.42 -16.76
N LYS A 40 -14.55 -9.53 -16.34
CA LYS A 40 -14.96 -9.75 -14.95
C LYS A 40 -13.76 -9.76 -14.01
N GLN A 41 -12.68 -10.45 -14.37
CA GLN A 41 -11.47 -10.54 -13.54
C GLN A 41 -10.75 -9.19 -13.38
N VAL A 42 -10.67 -8.39 -14.45
CA VAL A 42 -10.12 -7.02 -14.42
C VAL A 42 -10.94 -6.15 -13.46
N ARG A 43 -12.27 -6.27 -13.53
CA ARG A 43 -13.20 -5.53 -12.67
C ARG A 43 -13.07 -5.95 -11.21
N GLU A 44 -13.05 -7.26 -10.93
CA GLU A 44 -12.91 -7.81 -9.57
C GLU A 44 -11.59 -7.39 -8.91
N THR A 45 -10.47 -7.41 -9.65
CA THR A 45 -9.16 -7.03 -9.13
C THR A 45 -9.13 -5.54 -8.76
N THR A 46 -9.69 -4.70 -9.64
CA THR A 46 -9.77 -3.25 -9.41
C THR A 46 -10.71 -2.95 -8.24
N ASP A 47 -11.91 -3.54 -8.23
CA ASP A 47 -12.90 -3.37 -7.17
C ASP A 47 -12.36 -3.80 -5.80
N HIS A 48 -11.60 -4.89 -5.76
CA HIS A 48 -10.98 -5.37 -4.53
C HIS A 48 -9.96 -4.35 -3.98
N LEU A 49 -9.09 -3.80 -4.83
CA LEU A 49 -8.14 -2.77 -4.42
C LEU A 49 -8.84 -1.48 -3.99
N VAL A 50 -9.83 -1.03 -4.76
CA VAL A 50 -10.62 0.17 -4.43
C VAL A 50 -11.33 0.00 -3.09
N ARG A 51 -11.97 -1.15 -2.82
CA ARG A 51 -12.59 -1.44 -1.53
C ARG A 51 -11.57 -1.48 -0.40
N ARG A 52 -10.42 -2.11 -0.62
CA ARG A 52 -9.34 -2.19 0.36
C ARG A 52 -8.86 -0.78 0.73
N VAL A 53 -8.57 0.07 -0.24
CA VAL A 53 -8.13 1.44 0.02
C VAL A 53 -9.26 2.28 0.64
N SER A 54 -10.50 2.16 0.16
CA SER A 54 -11.67 2.86 0.73
C SER A 54 -11.93 2.50 2.19
N THR A 55 -11.81 1.22 2.54
CA THR A 55 -11.96 0.76 3.93
C THR A 55 -10.86 1.34 4.80
N MET A 56 -9.63 1.37 4.28
CA MET A 56 -8.49 1.97 4.97
C MET A 56 -8.65 3.49 5.17
N LEU A 57 -9.16 4.22 4.18
CA LEU A 57 -9.50 5.65 4.35
C LEU A 57 -10.52 5.89 5.47
N ARG A 58 -11.58 5.07 5.54
CA ARG A 58 -12.61 5.18 6.59
C ARG A 58 -12.07 4.93 7.99
N VAL A 59 -11.13 4.00 8.12
CA VAL A 59 -10.49 3.72 9.42
C VAL A 59 -9.70 4.94 9.89
N LEU A 60 -9.00 5.66 9.01
CA LEU A 60 -8.26 6.86 9.40
C LEU A 60 -9.16 8.05 9.73
N ASP A 61 -10.26 8.22 8.99
CA ASP A 61 -11.28 9.23 9.31
C ASP A 61 -11.85 9.01 10.73
N TYR A 62 -12.03 7.74 11.11
CA TYR A 62 -12.44 7.39 12.47
C TYR A 62 -11.38 7.69 13.54
N TYR A 63 -10.10 7.47 13.25
CA TYR A 63 -9.00 7.71 14.21
C TYR A 63 -8.56 9.19 14.32
N GLN A 64 -9.19 10.12 13.61
CA GLN A 64 -8.97 11.58 13.73
C GLN A 64 -7.49 12.01 13.75
N LEU A 65 -6.70 11.40 12.88
CA LEU A 65 -5.30 11.77 12.69
C LEU A 65 -5.19 13.24 12.26
N ASP A 66 -4.19 13.94 12.82
CA ASP A 66 -4.14 15.39 12.95
C ASP A 66 -4.49 16.16 11.64
N ARG A 67 -5.46 17.08 11.77
CA ARG A 67 -6.54 17.36 10.79
C ARG A 67 -6.17 18.08 9.49
N THR A 68 -4.89 18.35 9.20
CA THR A 68 -4.56 19.28 8.07
C THR A 68 -3.59 18.75 7.03
N ALA A 69 -2.58 17.98 7.40
CA ALA A 69 -1.63 17.41 6.43
C ALA A 69 -2.07 16.01 5.99
N GLN A 70 -2.49 15.19 6.95
CA GLN A 70 -2.98 13.84 6.71
C GLN A 70 -4.37 13.85 6.07
N GLY A 71 -5.26 14.75 6.52
CA GLY A 71 -6.55 14.98 5.88
C GLY A 71 -6.43 15.36 4.40
N LYS A 72 -5.52 16.28 4.04
CA LYS A 72 -5.27 16.65 2.64
C LYS A 72 -4.77 15.49 1.80
N LEU A 73 -3.87 14.67 2.35
CA LEU A 73 -3.40 13.49 1.66
C LEU A 73 -4.51 12.45 1.49
N LEU A 74 -5.36 12.28 2.50
CA LEU A 74 -6.51 11.38 2.43
C LEU A 74 -7.56 11.88 1.46
N ASP A 75 -7.80 13.19 1.40
CA ASP A 75 -8.67 13.83 0.40
C ASP A 75 -8.10 13.70 -1.01
N GLU A 76 -6.79 13.88 -1.18
CA GLU A 76 -6.11 13.73 -2.46
C GLU A 76 -6.12 12.27 -2.91
N VAL A 77 -5.91 11.32 -2.01
CA VAL A 77 -6.03 9.86 -2.24
C VAL A 77 -7.48 9.47 -2.53
N ALA A 78 -8.46 10.01 -1.80
CA ALA A 78 -9.89 9.74 -1.99
C ALA A 78 -10.38 10.33 -3.32
N SER A 79 -9.97 11.56 -3.65
CA SER A 79 -10.26 12.25 -4.90
C SER A 79 -9.64 11.51 -6.08
N THR A 80 -8.34 11.18 -6.01
CA THR A 80 -7.71 10.36 -7.05
C THR A 80 -8.39 9.01 -7.15
N LEU A 81 -8.65 8.28 -6.08
CA LEU A 81 -9.39 7.01 -6.17
C LEU A 81 -10.77 7.18 -6.82
N SER A 82 -11.51 8.24 -6.49
CA SER A 82 -12.86 8.44 -7.03
C SER A 82 -12.87 8.74 -8.53
N GLY A 83 -11.92 9.56 -9.02
CA GLY A 83 -11.78 9.90 -10.44
C GLY A 83 -11.08 8.80 -11.25
N LEU A 84 -9.93 8.36 -10.76
CA LEU A 84 -9.04 7.35 -11.36
C LEU A 84 -9.75 5.99 -11.45
N SER A 85 -10.58 5.63 -10.46
CA SER A 85 -11.38 4.39 -10.53
C SER A 85 -12.47 4.44 -11.59
N LYS A 86 -13.20 5.55 -11.72
CA LYS A 86 -14.44 5.57 -12.51
C LYS A 86 -14.15 5.86 -13.98
N GLU A 87 -13.39 6.92 -14.25
CA GLU A 87 -13.12 7.37 -15.62
C GLU A 87 -12.13 6.44 -16.33
N GLN A 88 -11.06 6.01 -15.64
CA GLN A 88 -10.07 5.12 -16.25
C GLN A 88 -10.58 3.69 -16.42
N MET A 89 -11.43 3.16 -15.52
CA MET A 89 -12.11 1.88 -15.78
C MET A 89 -13.13 1.98 -16.90
N GLN A 90 -13.84 3.11 -17.01
CA GLN A 90 -14.77 3.32 -18.12
C GLN A 90 -14.02 3.39 -19.46
N GLU A 91 -12.82 3.97 -19.48
CA GLU A 91 -11.90 3.93 -20.63
C GLU A 91 -11.44 2.50 -20.96
N VAL A 92 -11.03 1.71 -19.96
CA VAL A 92 -10.65 0.30 -20.14
C VAL A 92 -11.83 -0.50 -20.68
N LEU A 93 -13.03 -0.35 -20.11
CA LEU A 93 -14.25 -1.01 -20.59
C LEU A 93 -14.60 -0.59 -22.01
N ALA A 94 -14.50 0.70 -22.35
CA ALA A 94 -14.74 1.20 -23.70
C ALA A 94 -13.78 0.59 -24.73
N ARG A 95 -12.49 0.45 -24.38
CA ARG A 95 -11.48 -0.20 -25.25
C ARG A 95 -11.76 -1.71 -25.38
N LEU A 96 -12.15 -2.39 -24.30
CA LEU A 96 -12.53 -3.80 -24.34
C LEU A 96 -13.82 -4.02 -25.17
N GLU A 97 -14.77 -3.08 -25.12
CA GLU A 97 -15.97 -3.10 -25.98
C GLU A 97 -15.64 -2.82 -27.45
N ALA A 98 -14.75 -1.87 -27.73
CA ALA A 98 -14.28 -1.56 -29.09
C ALA A 98 -13.57 -2.77 -29.70
N ALA A 99 -12.71 -3.44 -28.93
CA ALA A 99 -12.09 -4.70 -29.31
C ALA A 99 -13.12 -5.80 -29.59
N ALA A 100 -14.18 -5.90 -28.78
CA ALA A 100 -15.23 -6.91 -28.96
C ALA A 100 -16.08 -6.67 -30.22
N LYS A 101 -16.26 -5.41 -30.63
CA LYS A 101 -17.02 -4.99 -31.82
C LYS A 101 -16.16 -4.93 -33.09
N ALA A 102 -14.83 -5.06 -32.98
CA ALA A 102 -13.92 -4.96 -34.11
C ALA A 102 -14.10 -6.17 -35.07
N PRO A 103 -14.34 -5.93 -36.37
CA PRO A 103 -14.53 -7.00 -37.36
C PRO A 103 -13.22 -7.65 -37.82
N ASP A 104 -12.06 -7.08 -37.44
CA ASP A 104 -10.73 -7.49 -37.88
C ASP A 104 -9.85 -7.87 -36.69
N GLY A 105 -9.25 -9.06 -36.74
CA GLY A 105 -8.43 -9.61 -35.65
C GLY A 105 -7.22 -8.73 -35.29
N ALA A 106 -6.68 -8.00 -36.27
CA ALA A 106 -5.56 -7.08 -36.04
C ALA A 106 -5.98 -5.83 -35.22
N ARG A 107 -7.20 -5.32 -35.44
CA ARG A 107 -7.75 -4.20 -34.65
C ARG A 107 -8.19 -4.67 -33.27
N GLN A 108 -8.77 -5.87 -33.18
CA GLN A 108 -9.11 -6.49 -31.91
C GLN A 108 -7.88 -6.64 -31.00
N GLY A 109 -6.78 -7.17 -31.53
CA GLY A 109 -5.53 -7.34 -30.77
C GLY A 109 -5.00 -6.01 -30.24
N LYS A 110 -4.95 -4.96 -31.08
CA LYS A 110 -4.48 -3.63 -30.67
C LYS A 110 -5.30 -3.01 -29.55
N GLU A 111 -6.63 -3.08 -29.64
CA GLU A 111 -7.51 -2.53 -28.60
C GLU A 111 -7.45 -3.33 -27.29
N MET A 112 -7.27 -4.66 -27.37
CA MET A 112 -7.00 -5.52 -26.21
C MET A 112 -5.70 -5.13 -25.53
N ASP A 113 -4.59 -5.05 -26.28
CA ASP A 113 -3.28 -4.70 -25.74
C ASP A 113 -3.30 -3.33 -25.07
N ALA A 114 -3.97 -2.36 -25.69
CA ALA A 114 -4.13 -1.02 -25.14
C ALA A 114 -4.97 -1.01 -23.85
N ALA A 115 -6.03 -1.81 -23.77
CA ALA A 115 -6.83 -1.96 -22.55
C ALA A 115 -6.02 -2.59 -21.41
N TYR A 116 -5.21 -3.61 -21.69
CA TYR A 116 -4.34 -4.25 -20.69
C TYR A 116 -3.20 -3.32 -20.23
N ALA A 117 -2.58 -2.58 -21.15
CA ALA A 117 -1.58 -1.58 -20.81
C ALA A 117 -2.18 -0.54 -19.85
N ARG A 118 -3.37 -0.02 -20.18
CA ARG A 118 -4.06 0.96 -19.34
C ARG A 118 -4.45 0.38 -17.97
N HIS A 119 -4.98 -0.84 -17.93
CA HIS A 119 -5.28 -1.51 -16.66
C HIS A 119 -4.02 -1.69 -15.79
N ARG A 120 -2.87 -2.04 -16.38
CA ARG A 120 -1.61 -2.17 -15.65
C ARG A 120 -1.17 -0.83 -15.04
N GLU A 121 -1.31 0.28 -15.77
CA GLU A 121 -1.03 1.62 -15.25
C GLU A 121 -1.94 1.97 -14.06
N ILE A 122 -3.24 1.67 -14.15
CA ILE A 122 -4.20 1.87 -13.04
C ILE A 122 -3.74 1.09 -11.80
N LEU A 123 -3.41 -0.20 -11.95
CA LEU A 123 -2.96 -1.03 -10.85
C LEU A 123 -1.67 -0.51 -10.22
N GLU A 124 -0.75 0.00 -11.03
CA GLU A 124 0.49 0.58 -10.53
C GLU A 124 0.25 1.87 -9.73
N GLN A 125 -0.66 2.74 -10.21
CA GLN A 125 -1.07 3.95 -9.49
C GLN A 125 -1.75 3.60 -8.17
N LEU A 126 -2.68 2.64 -8.16
CA LEU A 126 -3.35 2.16 -6.94
C LEU A 126 -2.36 1.56 -5.93
N ARG A 127 -1.38 0.77 -6.38
CA ARG A 127 -0.32 0.22 -5.52
C ARG A 127 0.55 1.32 -4.92
N LYS A 128 0.90 2.34 -5.70
CA LYS A 128 1.67 3.51 -5.21
C LYS A 128 0.89 4.28 -4.13
N LEU A 129 -0.41 4.50 -4.33
CA LEU A 129 -1.27 5.13 -3.32
C LEU A 129 -1.37 4.28 -2.04
N LEU A 130 -1.53 2.97 -2.20
CA LEU A 130 -1.55 2.04 -1.07
C LEU A 130 -0.23 2.05 -0.29
N ALA A 131 0.91 2.04 -0.97
CA ALA A 131 2.23 2.10 -0.31
C ALA A 131 2.41 3.41 0.48
N ARG A 132 2.00 4.55 -0.09
CA ARG A 132 2.02 5.85 0.62
C ARG A 132 1.14 5.84 1.86
N TYR A 133 -0.05 5.26 1.75
CA TYR A 133 -0.97 5.08 2.88
C TYR A 133 -0.32 4.22 3.99
N GLU A 134 0.24 3.06 3.62
CA GLU A 134 0.87 2.14 4.57
C GLU A 134 2.06 2.81 5.26
N ALA A 135 2.86 3.60 4.53
CA ALA A 135 3.97 4.37 5.09
C ALA A 135 3.49 5.41 6.13
N VAL A 136 2.43 6.16 5.82
CA VAL A 136 1.86 7.15 6.74
C VAL A 136 1.28 6.47 7.99
N ARG A 137 0.53 5.38 7.83
CA ARG A 137 0.03 4.62 8.98
C ARG A 137 1.16 4.08 9.86
N ASN A 138 2.23 3.57 9.25
CA ASN A 138 3.37 3.07 10.00
C ASN A 138 4.10 4.20 10.75
N LEU A 139 4.10 5.42 10.20
CA LEU A 139 4.61 6.62 10.89
C LEU A 139 3.77 6.94 12.14
N ASP A 140 2.44 6.83 12.06
CA ASP A 140 1.58 7.05 13.23
C ASP A 140 1.81 6.00 14.32
N GLN A 141 1.89 4.72 13.92
CA GLN A 141 2.22 3.65 14.85
C GLN A 141 3.59 3.86 15.51
N ALA A 142 4.55 4.42 14.76
CA ALA A 142 5.85 4.78 15.29
C ALA A 142 5.76 5.96 16.28
N ALA A 143 4.89 6.94 16.03
CA ALA A 143 4.63 8.03 16.96
C ALA A 143 4.01 7.52 18.28
N ASP A 144 3.01 6.63 18.20
CA ASP A 144 2.41 5.98 19.38
C ASP A 144 3.46 5.19 20.18
N GLN A 145 4.34 4.47 19.47
CA GLN A 145 5.41 3.71 20.10
C GLN A 145 6.43 4.65 20.78
N LEU A 146 6.78 5.76 20.14
CA LEU A 146 7.67 6.77 20.73
C LEU A 146 7.05 7.41 21.98
N GLU A 147 5.76 7.71 21.95
CA GLU A 147 5.03 8.23 23.11
C GLU A 147 5.06 7.22 24.26
N LYS A 148 4.81 5.94 23.97
CA LYS A 148 4.94 4.87 24.96
C LYS A 148 6.35 4.82 25.56
N SER A 149 7.39 4.77 24.73
CA SER A 149 8.79 4.76 25.19
C SER A 149 9.13 6.00 26.03
N SER A 150 8.53 7.16 25.75
CA SER A 150 8.73 8.37 26.56
C SER A 150 8.12 8.24 27.97
N ARG A 151 6.96 7.59 28.09
CA ARG A 151 6.30 7.31 29.37
C ARG A 151 7.10 6.27 30.16
N ASP A 152 7.55 5.21 29.50
CA ASP A 152 8.40 4.18 30.10
C ASP A 152 9.71 4.78 30.63
N GLN A 153 10.34 5.70 29.88
CA GLN A 153 11.54 6.42 30.34
C GLN A 153 11.26 7.28 31.58
N LEU A 154 10.11 7.95 31.63
CA LEU A 154 9.74 8.77 32.79
C LEU A 154 9.48 7.90 34.02
N GLU A 155 8.77 6.79 33.85
CA GLU A 155 8.51 5.84 34.93
C GLU A 155 9.83 5.27 35.48
N LEU A 156 10.73 4.85 34.59
CA LEU A 156 12.04 4.34 34.96
C LEU A 156 12.87 5.39 35.69
N TYR A 157 12.87 6.63 35.22
CA TYR A 157 13.53 7.74 35.91
C TYR A 157 12.99 7.97 37.33
N VAL A 158 11.67 7.89 37.53
CA VAL A 158 11.05 8.00 38.86
C VAL A 158 11.49 6.85 39.76
N LYS A 159 11.44 5.59 39.27
CA LYS A 159 11.91 4.40 40.01
C LYS A 159 13.37 4.52 40.43
N THR A 160 14.25 4.89 39.50
CA THR A 160 15.68 5.11 39.76
C THR A 160 15.89 6.19 40.83
N THR A 161 15.17 7.30 40.75
CA THR A 161 15.30 8.41 41.71
C THR A 161 14.84 8.00 43.11
N GLN A 162 13.71 7.29 43.21
CA GLN A 162 13.21 6.76 44.48
C GLN A 162 14.17 5.77 45.11
N LEU A 163 14.74 4.87 44.31
CA LEU A 163 15.73 3.90 44.77
C LEU A 163 17.00 4.61 45.27
N ALA A 164 17.51 5.59 44.50
CA ALA A 164 18.69 6.36 44.91
C ALA A 164 18.47 7.10 46.23
N GLN A 165 17.30 7.74 46.41
CA GLN A 165 16.93 8.40 47.66
C GLN A 165 16.85 7.41 48.82
N PHE A 166 16.22 6.25 48.61
CA PHE A 166 16.12 5.19 49.63
C PHE A 166 17.50 4.69 50.09
N LEU A 167 18.42 4.49 49.16
CA LEU A 167 19.78 4.04 49.47
C LEU A 167 20.59 5.10 50.23
N GLN A 168 20.34 6.38 49.98
CA GLN A 168 21.00 7.51 50.65
C GLN A 168 20.42 7.83 52.03
N ASP A 169 19.17 7.44 52.32
CA ASP A 169 18.50 7.76 53.59
C ASP A 169 19.22 7.11 54.80
N PRO A 170 19.79 7.90 55.73
CA PRO A 170 20.50 7.36 56.90
C PRO A 170 19.56 6.66 57.90
N GLY A 171 18.24 6.87 57.82
CA GLY A 171 17.26 6.23 58.70
C GLY A 171 16.91 4.78 58.34
N GLN A 172 17.30 4.31 57.16
CA GLN A 172 16.98 2.96 56.69
C GLN A 172 17.97 1.91 57.22
N ARG A 173 17.46 0.72 57.53
CA ARG A 173 18.30 -0.42 57.96
C ARG A 173 19.15 -0.91 56.80
N ASN A 174 20.37 -1.36 57.09
CA ASN A 174 21.30 -1.86 56.07
C ASN A 174 20.75 -3.09 55.32
N GLU A 175 19.96 -3.94 55.99
CA GLU A 175 19.31 -5.10 55.38
C GLU A 175 18.28 -4.69 54.32
N ASP A 176 17.45 -3.68 54.62
CA ASP A 176 16.46 -3.15 53.68
C ASP A 176 17.15 -2.50 52.47
N LYS A 177 18.26 -1.78 52.71
CA LYS A 177 19.11 -1.23 51.63
C LYS A 177 19.73 -2.34 50.77
N ALA A 178 20.21 -3.42 51.38
CA ALA A 178 20.79 -4.55 50.65
C ALA A 178 19.73 -5.23 49.77
N ALA A 179 18.52 -5.42 50.29
CA ALA A 179 17.40 -5.97 49.52
C ALA A 179 17.05 -5.07 48.32
N ARG A 180 16.97 -3.75 48.52
CA ARG A 180 16.67 -2.77 47.45
C ARG A 180 17.79 -2.63 46.41
N ARG A 181 19.06 -2.81 46.79
CA ARG A 181 20.18 -2.80 45.82
C ARG A 181 20.04 -3.88 44.74
N MET A 182 19.35 -4.98 45.03
CA MET A 182 19.07 -6.03 44.06
C MET A 182 18.15 -5.57 42.91
N GLU A 183 17.49 -4.41 43.04
CA GLU A 183 16.67 -3.81 41.99
C GLU A 183 17.52 -3.05 40.95
N VAL A 184 18.75 -2.64 41.29
CA VAL A 184 19.61 -1.85 40.40
C VAL A 184 19.93 -2.57 39.08
N PRO A 185 20.29 -3.87 39.08
CA PRO A 185 20.49 -4.61 37.84
C PRO A 185 19.22 -4.68 36.98
N VAL A 186 18.06 -4.88 37.60
CA VAL A 186 16.75 -4.95 36.89
C VAL A 186 16.46 -3.62 36.20
N LEU A 187 16.61 -2.50 36.90
CA LEU A 187 16.42 -1.17 36.30
C LEU A 187 17.45 -0.89 35.19
N GLY A 188 18.68 -1.41 35.34
CA GLY A 188 19.71 -1.33 34.31
C GLY A 188 19.35 -2.11 33.04
N ASP A 189 18.77 -3.30 33.19
CA ASP A 189 18.29 -4.10 32.06
C ASP A 189 17.06 -3.46 31.40
N GLU A 190 16.07 -2.98 32.18
CA GLU A 190 14.93 -2.21 31.67
C GLU A 190 15.38 -0.98 30.86
N GLN A 191 16.40 -0.26 31.35
CA GLN A 191 16.96 0.89 30.63
C GLN A 191 17.64 0.50 29.31
N ARG A 192 18.28 -0.68 29.27
CA ARG A 192 18.95 -1.20 28.08
C ARG A 192 17.93 -1.63 27.02
N ASP A 193 16.88 -2.33 27.43
CA ASP A 193 15.79 -2.73 26.55
C ASP A 193 15.11 -1.50 25.94
N LEU A 194 14.82 -0.49 26.75
CA LEU A 194 14.25 0.76 26.26
C LEU A 194 15.18 1.49 25.26
N HIS A 195 16.49 1.50 25.51
CA HIS A 195 17.46 2.04 24.55
C HIS A 195 17.42 1.28 23.21
N HIS A 196 17.37 -0.06 23.25
CA HIS A 196 17.26 -0.88 22.05
C HIS A 196 15.96 -0.60 21.30
N ASP A 197 14.82 -0.58 21.98
CA ASP A 197 13.51 -0.33 21.39
C ASP A 197 13.44 1.02 20.68
N VAL A 198 13.96 2.09 21.32
CA VAL A 198 14.02 3.42 20.73
C VAL A 198 14.98 3.42 19.53
N GLY A 199 16.13 2.77 19.62
CA GLY A 199 17.06 2.62 18.50
C GLY A 199 16.45 1.90 17.30
N ASP A 200 15.71 0.82 17.54
CA ASP A 200 14.97 0.06 16.53
C ASP A 200 13.89 0.90 15.86
N LEU A 201 13.19 1.72 16.65
CA LEU A 201 12.18 2.64 16.16
C LEU A 201 12.79 3.67 15.19
N PHE A 202 13.91 4.29 15.54
CA PHE A 202 14.62 5.22 14.64
C PHE A 202 15.05 4.55 13.34
N ARG A 203 15.54 3.31 13.41
CA ARG A 203 15.89 2.54 12.20
C ARG A 203 14.68 2.26 11.30
N LYS A 204 13.52 1.94 11.90
CA LYS A 204 12.26 1.77 11.13
C LYS A 204 11.84 3.07 10.47
N LEU A 205 11.92 4.20 11.19
CA LEU A 205 11.59 5.52 10.66
C LEU A 205 12.49 5.90 9.46
N ASP A 206 13.80 5.62 9.54
CA ASP A 206 14.73 5.83 8.42
C ASP A 206 14.29 5.07 7.16
N THR A 207 13.85 3.81 7.30
CA THR A 207 13.37 3.01 6.16
C THR A 207 12.04 3.51 5.56
N LEU A 208 11.20 4.14 6.38
CA LEU A 208 9.91 4.69 5.93
C LEU A 208 10.09 6.00 5.16
N ARG A 209 11.17 6.75 5.39
CA ARG A 209 11.38 8.09 4.86
C ARG A 209 11.19 8.19 3.35
N GLU A 210 11.72 7.25 2.58
CA GLU A 210 11.63 7.28 1.10
C GLU A 210 10.20 7.05 0.57
N GLN A 211 9.35 6.42 1.38
CA GLN A 211 7.97 6.08 1.03
C GLN A 211 6.99 7.17 1.47
N LEU A 212 7.45 8.08 2.33
CA LEU A 212 6.63 9.16 2.86
C LEU A 212 6.43 10.29 1.84
N PRO A 213 5.28 10.97 1.91
CA PRO A 213 5.04 12.24 1.22
C PRO A 213 6.04 13.35 1.62
N PRO A 214 6.30 14.36 0.77
CA PRO A 214 7.32 15.39 1.04
C PRO A 214 7.13 16.17 2.34
N ASP A 215 5.88 16.47 2.70
CA ASP A 215 5.53 17.15 3.95
C ASP A 215 5.84 16.28 5.18
N GLN A 216 5.57 14.98 5.11
CA GLN A 216 5.87 14.03 6.17
C GLN A 216 7.37 13.73 6.26
N GLN A 217 8.08 13.67 5.13
CA GLN A 217 9.54 13.57 5.11
C GLN A 217 10.19 14.74 5.85
N ALA A 218 9.72 15.97 5.61
CA ALA A 218 10.24 17.16 6.29
C ALA A 218 9.97 17.12 7.80
N ARG A 219 8.77 16.69 8.22
CA ARG A 219 8.42 16.51 9.63
C ARG A 219 9.31 15.46 10.30
N LEU A 220 9.50 14.31 9.66
CA LEU A 220 10.37 13.25 10.16
C LEU A 220 11.82 13.73 10.28
N ALA A 221 12.34 14.43 9.26
CA ALA A 221 13.69 14.99 9.30
C ALA A 221 13.88 15.98 10.45
N ASN A 222 12.90 16.84 10.72
CA ASN A 222 12.92 17.76 11.86
C ASN A 222 12.92 17.03 13.20
N MET A 223 12.12 15.97 13.34
CA MET A 223 12.09 15.13 14.52
C MET A 223 13.44 14.43 14.74
N GLU A 224 14.04 13.85 13.71
CA GLU A 224 15.36 13.22 13.80
C GLU A 224 16.46 14.23 14.15
N ALA A 225 16.41 15.43 13.57
CA ALA A 225 17.34 16.50 13.89
C ALA A 225 17.22 16.94 15.35
N ALA A 226 16.00 17.06 15.88
CA ALA A 226 15.76 17.35 17.29
C ALA A 226 16.27 16.23 18.19
N ALA A 227 16.00 14.96 17.85
CA ALA A 227 16.49 13.80 18.61
C ALA A 227 18.02 13.73 18.64
N ARG A 228 18.68 13.99 17.51
CA ARG A 228 20.14 14.10 17.41
C ARG A 228 20.69 15.24 18.27
N LYS A 229 20.09 16.44 18.17
CA LYS A 229 20.48 17.62 18.97
C LYS A 229 20.35 17.37 20.47
N LEU A 230 19.32 16.64 20.88
CA LEU A 230 19.09 16.29 22.28
C LEU A 230 19.93 15.09 22.73
N GLU A 231 20.67 14.45 21.83
CA GLU A 231 21.48 13.26 22.08
C GLU A 231 20.68 12.13 22.74
N VAL A 232 19.43 11.92 22.30
CA VAL A 232 18.49 11.01 22.98
C VAL A 232 19.08 9.61 23.14
N LEU A 233 19.55 9.00 22.05
CA LEU A 233 20.13 7.65 22.09
C LEU A 233 21.39 7.59 22.98
N THR A 234 22.29 8.56 22.87
CA THR A 234 23.51 8.61 23.70
C THR A 234 23.19 8.78 25.18
N LYS A 235 22.15 9.54 25.53
CA LYS A 235 21.70 9.69 26.92
C LYS A 235 21.07 8.41 27.46
N LEU A 236 20.24 7.73 26.67
CA LEU A 236 19.66 6.43 27.02
C LEU A 236 20.75 5.37 27.22
N GLU A 237 21.73 5.29 26.31
CA GLU A 237 22.88 4.41 26.42
C GLU A 237 23.70 4.71 27.69
N ARG A 238 23.94 5.99 27.97
CA ARG A 238 24.66 6.40 29.19
C ARG A 238 23.90 5.99 30.44
N ALA A 239 22.58 6.18 30.48
CA ALA A 239 21.75 5.77 31.59
C ALA A 239 21.82 4.24 31.80
N ALA A 240 21.70 3.45 30.73
CA ALA A 240 21.78 1.99 30.78
C ALA A 240 23.13 1.49 31.32
N ASN A 241 24.21 2.19 31.03
CA ASN A 241 25.56 1.80 31.45
C ASN A 241 25.96 2.34 32.83
N GLN A 242 25.31 3.41 33.31
CA GLN A 242 25.62 4.02 34.60
C GLN A 242 24.85 3.40 35.78
N LEU A 243 23.60 2.97 35.55
CA LEU A 243 22.77 2.35 36.59
C LEU A 243 23.47 1.15 37.27
N PRO A 244 24.01 0.15 36.54
CA PRO A 244 24.64 -1.01 37.17
C PRO A 244 25.93 -0.69 37.92
N ARG A 245 26.59 0.44 37.60
CA ARG A 245 27.86 0.85 38.23
C ARG A 245 27.68 1.57 39.56
N GLN A 246 26.45 1.94 39.90
CA GLN A 246 26.11 2.60 41.17
C GLN A 246 25.59 1.62 42.24
N ALA A 247 25.38 0.34 41.88
CA ALA A 247 25.02 -0.74 42.79
C ALA A 247 26.17 -1.10 43.74
#